data_AF-A0AAE0LRQ4-F1
#
_entry.id   AF-A0AAE0LRQ4-F1
#
_cell.length_a   1.000
_cell.length_b   1.000
_cell.length_c   1.000
_cell.angle_alpha   90.00
_cell.angle_beta   90.00
_cell.angle_gamma   90.00
#
_symmetry.space_group_name_H-M   'P 1'
#
loop_
_entity.id
_entity.type
_entity.pdbx_description
1 polymer ?
#
loop_
_entity_poly.entity_id
_entity_poly.type
_entity_poly.pdbx_seq_one_letter_code
_entity_poly.pdbx_strand_id
1 'polypeptide(L)'
;MRTTVLPFLLAGAGSALAALEVDFESTSSIKAAAKDVAFDLMSYYKGNQSGEIPGLFPMPDGKYDWWANALVWSTMIDYWRYTGDDTYNNVTIEGLMFQRGPSLEQPFLPANYSVFTLNEHQALWGIAAMQAAEAGFPSTPDGAPSWIELAKAVFDSQAARYSAEEACGGGLRMSISTQSALWNSKDTASTAIFLNLGARLYRFTGNETYGEWVERGWNWLTAIGLVDQQMNVWDVSHDGAGSKWNCSESTIIKLRLSNPASLLLQAAAYMTTQTPKSVDTANWQARLHALTGSTLTHFFPTTNTSSPNTLVEPYCERYPESVCHGRPEHFYKGMAMRYVTGAAALVPDFRGPEHAVARALRATAEGAAGACNGGGGPGGQEGRECGFRWTGGEAAREDRTKGGVVRELNALAAVMAPLVDGAAELLRDGEGGDGGEDGGEDGNGGGGGQGGEGGDGGDGNGDGTEGGDGNGENAGASTKATMGLVLAGLAAALL
;
A
#
# COMPACT_ATOMS: atom_id res chain seq x y z
N MET A 1 47.39 49.36 -36.02
CA MET A 1 46.47 48.20 -35.96
C MET A 1 47.07 47.13 -35.06
N ARG A 2 46.61 47.03 -33.82
CA ARG A 2 46.75 45.84 -32.99
C ARG A 2 45.39 45.64 -32.32
N THR A 3 44.69 44.61 -32.77
CA THR A 3 43.36 44.21 -32.33
C THR A 3 43.48 43.50 -30.98
N THR A 4 42.88 44.08 -29.95
CA THR A 4 42.71 43.45 -28.64
C THR A 4 41.42 42.64 -28.69
N VAL A 5 41.51 41.30 -28.62
CA VAL A 5 40.35 40.42 -28.49
C VAL A 5 40.09 40.24 -26.99
N LEU A 6 38.92 40.68 -26.54
CA LEU A 6 38.41 40.48 -25.19
C LEU A 6 37.67 39.14 -25.14
N PRO A 7 38.01 38.19 -24.27
CA PRO A 7 37.22 36.97 -24.13
C PRO A 7 35.94 37.30 -23.36
N PHE A 8 34.78 37.11 -24.01
CA PHE A 8 33.48 37.09 -23.36
C PHE A 8 33.40 35.82 -22.51
N LEU A 9 33.56 35.96 -21.20
CA LEU A 9 33.13 34.95 -20.24
C LEU A 9 31.61 34.94 -20.24
N LEU A 10 30.99 34.00 -20.97
CA LEU A 10 29.61 33.60 -20.71
C LEU A 10 29.59 32.98 -19.31
N ALA A 11 29.19 33.77 -18.31
CA ALA A 11 28.65 33.23 -17.09
C ALA A 11 27.32 32.55 -17.45
N GLY A 12 27.37 31.26 -17.75
CA GLY A 12 26.18 30.43 -17.75
C GLY A 12 25.62 30.46 -16.33
N ALA A 13 24.49 31.13 -16.14
CA ALA A 13 23.62 30.88 -15.00
C ALA A 13 23.12 29.45 -15.15
N GLY A 14 23.90 28.48 -14.67
CA GLY A 14 23.37 27.16 -14.38
C GLY A 14 22.32 27.38 -13.30
N SER A 15 21.06 27.14 -13.63
CA SER A 15 20.02 26.92 -12.63
C SER A 15 20.59 25.87 -11.68
N ALA A 16 20.87 26.25 -10.43
CA ALA A 16 21.10 25.27 -9.40
C ALA A 16 19.82 24.44 -9.33
N LEU A 17 19.87 23.18 -9.78
CA LEU A 17 18.77 22.23 -9.66
C LEU A 17 18.42 22.15 -8.17
N ALA A 18 17.28 22.72 -7.79
CA ALA A 18 16.85 22.73 -6.40
C ALA A 18 16.29 21.33 -6.09
N ALA A 19 17.03 20.59 -5.26
CA ALA A 19 16.54 19.34 -4.66
C ALA A 19 15.27 19.62 -3.83
N LEU A 20 14.50 18.58 -3.53
CA LEU A 20 13.37 18.68 -2.61
C LEU A 20 13.86 19.13 -1.22
N GLU A 21 13.62 20.40 -0.87
CA GLU A 21 13.93 20.95 0.44
C GLU A 21 12.74 20.78 1.39
N VAL A 22 12.96 20.10 2.52
CA VAL A 22 11.90 19.82 3.50
C VAL A 22 12.40 20.18 4.89
N ASP A 23 11.68 21.08 5.57
CA ASP A 23 11.81 21.30 7.00
C ASP A 23 10.85 20.35 7.72
N PHE A 24 11.39 19.23 8.21
CA PHE A 24 10.60 18.22 8.88
C PHE A 24 10.16 18.61 10.30
N GLU A 25 10.56 19.77 10.83
CA GLU A 25 9.96 20.35 12.03
C GLU A 25 8.66 21.12 11.72
N SER A 26 8.38 21.34 10.44
CA SER A 26 7.22 22.11 9.97
C SER A 26 6.22 21.21 9.23
N THR A 27 5.05 21.00 9.83
CA THR A 27 3.95 20.25 9.20
C THR A 27 3.57 20.83 7.83
N SER A 28 3.58 22.16 7.65
CA SER A 28 3.26 22.79 6.37
C SER A 28 4.35 22.56 5.32
N SER A 29 5.63 22.53 5.72
CA SER A 29 6.73 22.18 4.82
C SER A 29 6.64 20.72 4.36
N ILE A 30 6.34 19.79 5.27
CA ILE A 30 6.17 18.37 4.93
C ILE A 30 4.97 18.19 3.98
N LYS A 31 3.84 18.85 4.23
CA LYS A 31 2.67 18.80 3.33
C LYS A 31 2.98 19.38 1.95
N ALA A 32 3.73 20.48 1.88
CA ALA A 32 4.15 21.07 0.61
C ALA A 32 5.06 20.11 -0.19
N ALA A 33 6.02 19.48 0.48
CA ALA A 33 6.89 18.48 -0.14
C ALA A 33 6.10 17.25 -0.61
N ALA A 34 5.18 16.74 0.21
CA ALA A 34 4.30 15.64 -0.18
C ALA A 34 3.45 15.98 -1.40
N LYS A 35 2.95 17.23 -1.49
CA LYS A 35 2.19 17.71 -2.65
C LYS A 35 3.02 17.71 -3.93
N ASP A 36 4.28 18.16 -3.86
CA ASP A 36 5.19 18.14 -5.01
C ASP A 36 5.47 16.70 -5.49
N VAL A 37 5.78 15.79 -4.57
CA VAL A 37 6.04 14.37 -4.92
C VAL A 37 4.76 13.69 -5.42
N ALA A 38 3.59 14.00 -4.85
CA ALA A 38 2.31 13.49 -5.34
C ALA A 38 2.00 13.98 -6.76
N PHE A 39 2.28 15.25 -7.06
CA PHE A 39 2.18 15.78 -8.42
C PHE A 39 3.11 15.05 -9.38
N ASP A 40 4.37 14.83 -9.00
CA ASP A 40 5.34 14.14 -9.85
C ASP A 40 4.94 12.67 -10.08
N LEU A 41 4.47 11.97 -9.05
CA LEU A 41 3.90 10.62 -9.19
C LEU A 41 2.72 10.60 -10.17
N MET A 42 1.75 11.50 -9.99
CA MET A 42 0.53 11.55 -10.80
C MET A 42 0.80 12.04 -12.23
N SER A 43 1.91 12.71 -12.49
CA SER A 43 2.34 13.11 -13.84
C SER A 43 2.58 11.91 -14.78
N TYR A 44 2.93 10.74 -14.22
CA TYR A 44 3.06 9.48 -14.94
C TYR A 44 1.70 8.85 -15.27
N TYR A 45 0.63 9.23 -14.58
CA TYR A 45 -0.68 8.64 -14.80
C TYR A 45 -1.27 9.10 -16.13
N LYS A 46 -1.79 8.14 -16.89
CA LYS A 46 -2.52 8.36 -18.14
C LYS A 46 -3.92 7.75 -18.12
N GLY A 47 -4.27 6.94 -17.13
CA GLY A 47 -5.50 6.14 -17.11
C GLY A 47 -6.81 6.95 -17.11
N ASN A 48 -6.78 8.24 -16.78
CA ASN A 48 -7.93 9.16 -16.89
C ASN A 48 -8.06 9.84 -18.27
N GLN A 49 -7.18 9.53 -19.22
CA GLN A 49 -7.25 10.05 -20.58
C GLN A 49 -8.10 9.15 -21.47
N SER A 50 -8.72 9.73 -22.50
CA SER A 50 -9.55 8.97 -23.43
C SER A 50 -8.75 7.88 -24.14
N GLY A 51 -9.23 6.63 -24.07
CA GLY A 51 -8.59 5.47 -24.69
C GLY A 51 -7.64 4.70 -23.78
N GLU A 52 -7.36 5.20 -22.58
CA GLU A 52 -6.50 4.54 -21.58
C GLU A 52 -7.33 3.67 -20.62
N ILE A 53 -6.64 2.93 -19.74
CA ILE A 53 -7.27 2.05 -18.75
C ILE A 53 -7.20 2.69 -17.36
N PRO A 54 -8.33 3.11 -16.78
CA PRO A 54 -8.33 3.66 -15.44
C PRO A 54 -7.77 2.70 -14.40
N GLY A 55 -7.04 3.25 -13.45
CA GLY A 55 -6.43 2.48 -12.38
C GLY A 55 -5.05 1.93 -12.69
N LEU A 56 -4.53 2.07 -13.92
CA LEU A 56 -3.24 1.52 -14.32
C LEU A 56 -2.25 2.59 -14.81
N PHE A 57 -1.04 2.54 -14.25
CA PHE A 57 0.10 3.36 -14.66
C PHE A 57 0.97 2.59 -15.67
N PRO A 58 1.29 3.18 -16.83
CA PRO A 58 2.19 2.55 -17.78
C PRO A 58 3.59 2.44 -17.19
N MET A 59 4.18 1.24 -17.24
CA MET A 59 5.58 1.01 -16.90
C MET A 59 6.50 1.43 -18.06
N PRO A 60 7.81 1.62 -17.83
CA PRO A 60 8.74 2.02 -18.91
C PRO A 60 8.77 1.07 -20.13
N ASP A 61 8.40 -0.20 -19.95
CA ASP A 61 8.29 -1.20 -21.02
C ASP A 61 6.91 -1.21 -21.71
N GLY A 62 6.02 -0.26 -21.37
CA GLY A 62 4.66 -0.15 -21.88
C GLY A 62 3.68 -1.18 -21.29
N LYS A 63 4.10 -1.97 -20.30
CA LYS A 63 3.24 -2.94 -19.61
C LYS A 63 2.67 -2.37 -18.33
N TYR A 64 1.75 -3.10 -17.71
CA TYR A 64 1.17 -2.76 -16.41
C TYR A 64 1.54 -3.83 -15.39
N ASP A 65 2.21 -3.43 -14.31
CA ASP A 65 2.31 -4.26 -13.11
C ASP A 65 1.02 -4.05 -12.30
N TRP A 66 -0.05 -4.75 -12.68
CA TRP A 66 -1.42 -4.54 -12.16
C TRP A 66 -1.48 -4.39 -10.64
N TRP A 67 -0.85 -5.31 -9.92
CA TRP A 67 -0.80 -5.32 -8.46
C TRP A 67 -0.17 -4.06 -7.85
N ALA A 68 0.86 -3.50 -8.49
CA ALA A 68 1.59 -2.34 -7.99
C ALA A 68 0.74 -1.07 -8.01
N ASN A 69 -0.28 -1.01 -8.87
CA ASN A 69 -1.19 0.12 -8.93
C ASN A 69 -2.07 0.22 -7.68
N ALA A 70 -2.38 -0.90 -7.02
CA ALA A 70 -3.05 -0.88 -5.72
C ALA A 70 -2.23 -0.10 -4.68
N LEU A 71 -0.90 -0.17 -4.75
CA LEU A 71 -0.01 0.59 -3.86
C LEU A 71 -0.06 2.08 -4.17
N VAL A 72 -0.13 2.46 -5.44
CA VAL A 72 -0.31 3.87 -5.83
C VAL A 72 -1.62 4.42 -5.26
N TRP A 73 -2.74 3.77 -5.53
CA TRP A 73 -4.04 4.26 -5.08
C TRP A 73 -4.17 4.29 -3.56
N SER A 74 -3.67 3.27 -2.87
CA SER A 74 -3.63 3.32 -1.40
C SER A 74 -2.67 4.38 -0.86
N THR A 75 -1.58 4.72 -1.55
CA THR A 75 -0.73 5.85 -1.15
C THR A 75 -1.40 7.19 -1.41
N MET A 76 -2.24 7.31 -2.45
CA MET A 76 -3.03 8.53 -2.70
C MET A 76 -4.15 8.72 -1.66
N ILE A 77 -4.71 7.63 -1.12
CA ILE A 77 -5.62 7.70 0.04
C ILE A 77 -4.86 8.18 1.29
N ASP A 78 -3.64 7.66 1.54
CA ASP A 78 -2.78 8.15 2.61
C ASP A 78 -2.43 9.64 2.43
N TYR A 79 -2.15 10.07 1.19
CA TYR A 79 -1.88 11.46 0.85
C TYR A 79 -3.04 12.37 1.22
N TRP A 80 -4.25 12.05 0.78
CA TRP A 80 -5.44 12.81 1.16
C TRP A 80 -5.61 12.84 2.68
N ARG A 81 -5.51 11.69 3.35
CA ARG A 81 -5.69 11.60 4.81
C ARG A 81 -4.67 12.44 5.60
N TYR A 82 -3.40 12.44 5.18
CA TYR A 82 -2.34 13.13 5.91
C TYR A 82 -2.21 14.61 5.56
N THR A 83 -2.56 15.00 4.34
CA THR A 83 -2.40 16.39 3.88
C THR A 83 -3.70 17.18 3.95
N GLY A 84 -4.85 16.53 3.76
CA GLY A 84 -6.15 17.15 3.53
C GLY A 84 -6.37 17.59 2.08
N ASP A 85 -5.42 17.33 1.17
CA ASP A 85 -5.54 17.69 -0.24
C ASP A 85 -6.35 16.63 -1.01
N ASP A 86 -7.48 17.05 -1.57
CA ASP A 86 -8.45 16.22 -2.29
C ASP A 86 -8.27 16.20 -3.81
N THR A 87 -7.22 16.86 -4.33
CA THR A 87 -6.96 17.04 -5.78
C THR A 87 -7.06 15.72 -6.57
N TYR A 88 -6.63 14.61 -5.96
CA TYR A 88 -6.57 13.29 -6.61
C TYR A 88 -7.66 12.32 -6.18
N ASN A 89 -8.67 12.75 -5.42
CA ASN A 89 -9.69 11.85 -4.89
C ASN A 89 -10.51 11.21 -6.00
N ASN A 90 -11.07 12.02 -6.91
CA ASN A 90 -11.92 11.52 -8.00
C ASN A 90 -11.22 10.49 -8.89
N VAL A 91 -9.96 10.75 -9.26
CA VAL A 91 -9.18 9.83 -10.09
C VAL A 91 -8.78 8.55 -9.34
N THR A 92 -8.59 8.64 -8.03
CA THR A 92 -8.34 7.47 -7.17
C THR A 92 -9.58 6.58 -7.07
N ILE A 93 -10.76 7.18 -6.90
CA ILE A 93 -12.05 6.46 -6.89
C ILE A 93 -12.26 5.75 -8.22
N GLU A 94 -12.10 6.48 -9.34
CA GLU A 94 -12.24 5.91 -10.69
C GLU A 94 -11.29 4.72 -10.89
N GLY A 95 -10.01 4.87 -10.54
CA GLY A 95 -9.00 3.83 -10.71
C GLY A 95 -9.30 2.57 -9.90
N LEU A 96 -9.66 2.70 -8.62
CA LEU A 96 -10.04 1.56 -7.78
C LEU A 96 -11.32 0.88 -8.29
N MET A 97 -12.35 1.65 -8.65
CA MET A 97 -13.62 1.12 -9.13
C MET A 97 -13.50 0.41 -10.48
N PHE A 98 -12.64 0.89 -11.36
CA PHE A 98 -12.41 0.23 -12.65
C PHE A 98 -11.75 -1.15 -12.47
N GLN A 99 -10.91 -1.30 -11.45
CA GLN A 99 -10.17 -2.53 -11.17
C GLN A 99 -10.89 -3.49 -10.21
N ARG A 100 -12.11 -3.16 -9.75
CA ARG A 100 -12.86 -3.90 -8.72
C ARG A 100 -13.21 -5.35 -9.06
N GLY A 101 -13.02 -5.77 -10.31
CA GLY A 101 -13.42 -7.08 -10.80
C GLY A 101 -14.91 -7.14 -11.18
N PRO A 102 -15.38 -8.29 -11.67
CA PRO A 102 -16.74 -8.42 -12.22
C PRO A 102 -17.84 -8.51 -11.15
N SER A 103 -17.52 -8.93 -9.92
CA SER A 103 -18.48 -9.08 -8.81
C SER A 103 -17.75 -9.16 -7.46
N LEU A 104 -18.49 -9.09 -6.35
CA LEU A 104 -17.96 -9.36 -5.01
C LEU A 104 -17.56 -10.84 -4.80
N GLU A 105 -17.98 -11.76 -5.66
CA GLU A 105 -17.48 -13.14 -5.66
C GLU A 105 -16.09 -13.25 -6.31
N GLN A 106 -15.70 -12.26 -7.12
CA GLN A 106 -14.38 -12.14 -7.75
C GLN A 106 -13.79 -10.73 -7.53
N PRO A 107 -13.65 -10.30 -6.26
CA PRO A 107 -13.29 -8.94 -5.91
C PRO A 107 -11.82 -8.70 -6.25
N PHE A 108 -11.56 -7.66 -7.03
CA PHE A 108 -10.24 -7.34 -7.58
C PHE A 108 -9.58 -8.54 -8.27
N LEU A 109 -10.36 -9.34 -8.99
CA LEU A 109 -9.86 -10.41 -9.86
C LEU A 109 -10.35 -10.23 -11.30
N PRO A 110 -9.97 -9.12 -11.97
CA PRO A 110 -10.29 -8.94 -13.39
C PRO A 110 -9.70 -10.08 -14.23
N ALA A 111 -10.48 -10.56 -15.21
CA ALA A 111 -10.15 -11.72 -16.04
C ALA A 111 -8.76 -11.62 -16.70
N ASN A 112 -8.36 -10.41 -17.12
CA ASN A 112 -7.09 -10.13 -17.81
C ASN A 112 -5.84 -10.52 -17.00
N TYR A 113 -5.92 -10.56 -15.67
CA TYR A 113 -4.77 -10.81 -14.80
C TYR A 113 -4.88 -12.14 -14.01
N SER A 114 -6.07 -12.73 -13.98
CA SER A 114 -6.45 -13.87 -13.11
C SER A 114 -5.45 -15.04 -13.07
N VAL A 115 -4.81 -15.39 -14.19
CA VAL A 115 -3.87 -16.53 -14.28
C VAL A 115 -2.55 -16.27 -13.56
N PHE A 116 -2.09 -15.02 -13.49
CA PHE A 116 -0.81 -14.63 -12.89
C PHE A 116 -0.97 -13.92 -11.54
N THR A 117 -2.21 -13.75 -11.08
CA THR A 117 -2.49 -13.10 -9.79
C THR A 117 -2.01 -13.97 -8.62
N LEU A 118 -1.32 -13.31 -7.69
CA LEU A 118 -0.95 -13.87 -6.40
C LEU A 118 -1.97 -13.48 -5.33
N ASN A 119 -2.04 -14.23 -4.24
CA ASN A 119 -2.85 -13.87 -3.07
C ASN A 119 -2.49 -12.46 -2.58
N GLU A 120 -1.20 -12.14 -2.49
CA GLU A 120 -0.76 -10.79 -2.14
C GLU A 120 -1.28 -9.73 -3.12
N HIS A 121 -1.18 -9.97 -4.42
CA HIS A 121 -1.60 -9.00 -5.44
C HIS A 121 -3.08 -8.60 -5.28
N GLN A 122 -3.97 -9.57 -5.05
CA GLN A 122 -5.38 -9.29 -4.82
C GLN A 122 -5.60 -8.60 -3.46
N ALA A 123 -4.90 -9.05 -2.42
CA ALA A 123 -5.01 -8.45 -1.10
C ALA A 123 -4.56 -6.99 -1.07
N LEU A 124 -3.58 -6.57 -1.88
CA LEU A 124 -3.18 -5.16 -1.97
C LEU A 124 -4.33 -4.24 -2.38
N TRP A 125 -5.18 -4.69 -3.31
CA TRP A 125 -6.39 -3.95 -3.66
C TRP A 125 -7.42 -3.96 -2.53
N GLY A 126 -7.59 -5.10 -1.85
CA GLY A 126 -8.42 -5.19 -0.65
C GLY A 126 -7.94 -4.27 0.49
N ILE A 127 -6.63 -4.15 0.68
CA ILE A 127 -5.98 -3.24 1.64
C ILE A 127 -6.25 -1.78 1.28
N ALA A 128 -6.24 -1.43 -0.02
CA ALA A 128 -6.61 -0.09 -0.50
C ALA A 128 -8.08 0.24 -0.18
N ALA A 129 -8.99 -0.69 -0.46
CA ALA A 129 -10.41 -0.53 -0.13
C ALA A 129 -10.64 -0.44 1.39
N MET A 130 -9.96 -1.29 2.18
CA MET A 130 -10.01 -1.22 3.63
C MET A 130 -9.50 0.13 4.15
N GLN A 131 -8.47 0.69 3.50
CA GLN A 131 -7.90 1.98 3.89
C GLN A 131 -8.84 3.14 3.57
N ALA A 132 -9.53 3.08 2.42
CA ALA A 132 -10.56 4.05 2.09
C ALA A 132 -11.67 4.04 3.16
N ALA A 133 -12.11 2.86 3.61
CA ALA A 133 -13.12 2.75 4.67
C ALA A 133 -12.63 3.29 6.03
N GLU A 134 -11.42 2.93 6.47
CA GLU A 134 -10.86 3.40 7.74
C GLU A 134 -10.55 4.90 7.73
N ALA A 135 -10.16 5.46 6.58
CA ALA A 135 -9.83 6.87 6.46
C ALA A 135 -11.06 7.78 6.30
N GLY A 136 -12.26 7.22 6.09
CA GLY A 136 -13.44 8.01 5.70
C GLY A 136 -13.30 8.63 4.31
N PHE A 137 -12.59 7.96 3.40
CA PHE A 137 -12.39 8.43 2.02
C PHE A 137 -13.74 8.54 1.29
N PRO A 138 -13.91 9.48 0.34
CA PRO A 138 -15.20 9.71 -0.30
C PRO A 138 -15.83 8.43 -0.87
N SER A 139 -17.16 8.37 -0.76
CA SER A 139 -17.96 7.22 -1.12
C SER A 139 -17.78 6.79 -2.57
N THR A 140 -17.97 5.50 -2.81
CA THR A 140 -18.01 4.92 -4.16
C THR A 140 -19.23 5.43 -4.94
N PRO A 141 -19.23 5.40 -6.28
CA PRO A 141 -20.38 5.79 -7.07
C PRO A 141 -21.66 5.01 -6.71
N ASP A 142 -22.81 5.66 -6.83
CA ASP A 142 -24.11 5.05 -6.53
C ASP A 142 -24.31 3.71 -7.27
N GLY A 143 -24.77 2.70 -6.53
CA GLY A 143 -24.98 1.34 -7.04
C GLY A 143 -23.70 0.51 -7.22
N ALA A 144 -22.50 1.06 -6.98
CA ALA A 144 -21.29 0.29 -6.82
C ALA A 144 -21.14 -0.23 -5.37
N PRO A 145 -20.45 -1.36 -5.16
CA PRO A 145 -20.10 -1.81 -3.82
C PRO A 145 -19.24 -0.78 -3.08
N SER A 146 -19.53 -0.59 -1.81
CA SER A 146 -18.75 0.25 -0.90
C SER A 146 -17.33 -0.26 -0.70
N TRP A 147 -16.46 0.60 -0.17
CA TRP A 147 -15.09 0.26 0.19
C TRP A 147 -15.01 -0.93 1.15
N ILE A 148 -15.88 -0.95 2.16
CA ILE A 148 -15.89 -2.03 3.16
C ILE A 148 -16.41 -3.35 2.57
N GLU A 149 -17.38 -3.32 1.66
CA GLU A 149 -17.86 -4.54 0.98
C GLU A 149 -16.76 -5.15 0.12
N LEU A 150 -15.98 -4.34 -0.59
CA LEU A 150 -14.84 -4.80 -1.38
C LEU A 150 -13.73 -5.41 -0.51
N ALA A 151 -13.41 -4.77 0.63
CA ALA A 151 -12.42 -5.29 1.58
C ALA A 151 -12.85 -6.63 2.18
N LYS A 152 -14.11 -6.75 2.65
CA LYS A 152 -14.69 -7.98 3.17
C LYS A 152 -14.67 -9.09 2.13
N ALA A 153 -15.07 -8.79 0.90
CA ALA A 153 -15.09 -9.75 -0.19
C ALA A 153 -13.71 -10.33 -0.50
N VAL A 154 -12.65 -9.49 -0.53
CA VAL A 154 -11.28 -9.98 -0.72
C VAL A 154 -10.88 -10.91 0.41
N PHE A 155 -11.13 -10.52 1.65
CA PHE A 155 -10.84 -11.35 2.82
C PHE A 155 -11.56 -12.69 2.74
N ASP A 156 -12.87 -12.70 2.49
CA ASP A 156 -13.69 -13.90 2.42
C ASP A 156 -13.20 -14.86 1.34
N SER A 157 -12.82 -14.33 0.17
CA SER A 157 -12.25 -15.13 -0.92
C SER A 157 -10.91 -15.77 -0.54
N GLN A 158 -10.10 -15.11 0.31
CA GLN A 158 -8.83 -15.64 0.80
C GLN A 158 -9.04 -16.64 1.95
N ALA A 159 -9.95 -16.34 2.87
CA ALA A 159 -10.35 -17.26 3.93
C ALA A 159 -10.88 -18.58 3.37
N ALA A 160 -11.68 -18.53 2.29
CA ALA A 160 -12.15 -19.73 1.60
C ALA A 160 -10.99 -20.58 1.03
N ARG A 161 -10.00 -19.95 0.39
CA ARG A 161 -8.80 -20.64 -0.12
C ARG A 161 -7.93 -21.21 0.99
N TYR A 162 -7.72 -20.45 2.06
CA TYR A 162 -7.00 -20.92 3.24
C TYR A 162 -7.71 -22.14 3.84
N SER A 163 -9.03 -22.08 3.99
CA SER A 163 -9.82 -23.17 4.58
C SER A 163 -9.80 -24.45 3.76
N ALA A 164 -9.69 -24.35 2.43
CA ALA A 164 -9.62 -25.49 1.53
C ALA A 164 -8.21 -26.10 1.42
N GLU A 165 -7.22 -25.52 2.09
CA GLU A 165 -5.83 -25.89 1.94
C GLU A 165 -5.40 -26.96 2.96
N GLU A 166 -4.96 -28.11 2.45
CA GLU A 166 -4.51 -29.23 3.26
C GLU A 166 -2.98 -29.34 3.32
N ALA A 167 -2.25 -28.84 2.30
CA ALA A 167 -0.80 -28.96 2.28
C ALA A 167 -0.18 -28.03 3.32
N CYS A 168 0.94 -28.46 3.93
CA CYS A 168 1.65 -27.72 4.95
C CYS A 168 0.81 -27.37 6.19
N GLY A 169 -0.29 -28.09 6.44
CA GLY A 169 -1.20 -27.81 7.55
C GLY A 169 -1.97 -26.49 7.42
N GLY A 170 -2.15 -25.98 6.20
CA GLY A 170 -2.83 -24.72 5.91
C GLY A 170 -1.90 -23.67 5.29
N GLY A 171 -2.28 -22.39 5.39
CA GLY A 171 -1.52 -21.26 4.84
C GLY A 171 -1.81 -20.99 3.36
N LEU A 172 -1.85 -19.73 2.97
CA LEU A 172 -2.11 -19.36 1.58
C LEU A 172 -0.92 -19.74 0.68
N ARG A 173 -1.24 -20.28 -0.50
CA ARG A 173 -0.29 -20.37 -1.61
C ARG A 173 0.06 -18.99 -2.13
N MET A 174 1.21 -18.84 -2.78
CA MET A 174 1.56 -17.61 -3.49
C MET A 174 0.52 -17.32 -4.58
N SER A 175 0.34 -18.25 -5.52
CA SER A 175 -0.59 -18.05 -6.64
C SER A 175 -2.02 -18.45 -6.30
N ILE A 176 -2.96 -17.75 -6.93
CA ILE A 176 -4.39 -18.10 -6.92
C ILE A 176 -4.69 -19.21 -7.93
N SER A 177 -3.94 -19.26 -9.04
CA SER A 177 -4.18 -20.21 -10.13
C SER A 177 -3.38 -21.50 -9.94
N THR A 178 -4.07 -22.64 -10.02
CA THR A 178 -3.47 -23.98 -10.03
C THR A 178 -2.55 -24.23 -11.22
N GLN A 179 -2.64 -23.41 -12.27
CA GLN A 179 -1.81 -23.50 -13.47
C GLN A 179 -0.48 -22.74 -13.34
N SER A 180 -0.29 -21.97 -12.26
CA SER A 180 0.92 -21.21 -12.05
C SER A 180 2.09 -22.10 -11.61
N ALA A 181 3.30 -21.77 -12.09
CA ALA A 181 4.53 -22.39 -11.60
C ALA A 181 4.78 -22.11 -10.10
N LEU A 182 4.14 -21.08 -9.55
CA LEU A 182 4.22 -20.70 -8.13
C LEU A 182 3.15 -21.38 -7.27
N TRP A 183 2.32 -22.27 -7.84
CA TRP A 183 1.24 -22.92 -7.10
C TRP A 183 1.75 -23.68 -5.87
N ASN A 184 2.89 -24.37 -5.98
CA ASN A 184 3.48 -25.19 -4.91
C ASN A 184 4.32 -24.39 -3.90
N SER A 185 4.33 -23.06 -4.00
CA SER A 185 5.04 -22.16 -3.11
C SER A 185 4.07 -21.47 -2.15
N LYS A 186 4.49 -21.31 -0.90
CA LYS A 186 3.78 -20.54 0.13
C LYS A 186 4.73 -19.51 0.72
N ASP A 187 4.44 -18.25 0.49
CA ASP A 187 5.24 -17.14 1.00
C ASP A 187 4.60 -16.53 2.25
N THR A 188 5.45 -15.86 3.02
CA THR A 188 4.98 -15.08 4.16
C THR A 188 4.13 -13.92 3.71
N ALA A 189 4.44 -13.28 2.58
CA ALA A 189 3.72 -12.11 2.09
C ALA A 189 2.23 -12.38 1.87
N SER A 190 1.85 -13.47 1.21
CA SER A 190 0.45 -13.83 0.96
C SER A 190 -0.34 -14.04 2.26
N THR A 191 0.26 -14.71 3.25
CA THR A 191 -0.43 -14.91 4.53
C THR A 191 -0.41 -13.64 5.37
N ALA A 192 0.70 -12.91 5.44
CA ALA A 192 0.86 -11.69 6.23
C ALA A 192 -0.14 -10.60 5.83
N ILE A 193 -0.36 -10.38 4.53
CA ILE A 193 -1.32 -9.39 4.06
C ILE A 193 -2.78 -9.82 4.31
N PHE A 194 -3.07 -11.13 4.23
CA PHE A 194 -4.36 -11.68 4.66
C PHE A 194 -4.62 -11.40 6.14
N LEU A 195 -3.61 -11.60 7.00
CA LEU A 195 -3.74 -11.29 8.44
C LEU A 195 -3.86 -9.80 8.68
N ASN A 196 -3.14 -8.98 7.94
CA ASN A 196 -3.24 -7.53 8.03
C ASN A 196 -4.67 -7.05 7.71
N LEU A 197 -5.25 -7.52 6.60
CA LEU A 197 -6.64 -7.25 6.22
C LEU A 197 -7.63 -7.76 7.28
N GLY A 198 -7.41 -8.97 7.81
CA GLY A 198 -8.22 -9.52 8.89
C GLY A 198 -8.16 -8.69 10.18
N ALA A 199 -6.98 -8.27 10.62
CA ALA A 199 -6.82 -7.49 11.84
C ALA A 199 -7.49 -6.11 11.74
N ARG A 200 -7.45 -5.52 10.54
CA ARG A 200 -8.13 -4.27 10.17
C ARG A 200 -9.64 -4.43 10.18
N LEU A 201 -10.16 -5.46 9.49
CA LEU A 201 -11.58 -5.79 9.50
C LEU A 201 -12.09 -6.09 10.90
N TYR A 202 -11.29 -6.75 11.74
CA TYR A 202 -11.63 -6.99 13.13
C TYR A 202 -11.80 -5.66 13.88
N ARG A 203 -10.83 -4.74 13.77
CA ARG A 203 -10.92 -3.44 14.46
C ARG A 203 -12.10 -2.62 13.96
N PHE A 204 -12.30 -2.60 12.64
CA PHE A 204 -13.33 -1.81 12.00
C PHE A 204 -14.73 -2.31 12.37
N THR A 205 -14.97 -3.62 12.27
CA THR A 205 -16.32 -4.20 12.41
C THR A 205 -16.65 -4.73 13.82
N GLY A 206 -15.64 -4.96 14.65
CA GLY A 206 -15.80 -5.67 15.93
C GLY A 206 -16.11 -7.17 15.78
N ASN A 207 -16.11 -7.73 14.57
CA ASN A 207 -16.40 -9.15 14.35
C ASN A 207 -15.18 -10.02 14.69
N GLU A 208 -15.32 -10.83 15.73
CA GLU A 208 -14.26 -11.67 16.30
C GLU A 208 -13.73 -12.74 15.35
N THR A 209 -14.54 -13.20 14.38
CA THR A 209 -14.10 -14.21 13.39
C THR A 209 -12.88 -13.75 12.60
N TYR A 210 -12.77 -12.45 12.31
CA TYR A 210 -11.57 -11.91 11.66
C TYR A 210 -10.33 -12.08 12.54
N GLY A 211 -10.45 -11.82 13.85
CA GLY A 211 -9.37 -12.02 14.82
C GLY A 211 -8.94 -13.48 14.95
N GLU A 212 -9.88 -14.43 14.90
CA GLU A 212 -9.59 -15.86 14.90
C GLU A 212 -8.78 -16.30 13.68
N TRP A 213 -9.08 -15.74 12.50
CA TRP A 213 -8.29 -15.97 11.29
C TRP A 213 -6.88 -15.41 11.39
N VAL A 214 -6.73 -14.23 12.00
CA VAL A 214 -5.42 -13.62 12.26
C VAL A 214 -4.58 -14.53 13.18
N GLU A 215 -5.15 -15.02 14.27
CA GLU A 215 -4.48 -15.98 15.16
C GLU A 215 -4.11 -17.28 14.44
N ARG A 216 -5.03 -17.83 13.64
CA ARG A 216 -4.78 -19.04 12.85
C ARG A 216 -3.60 -18.89 11.91
N GLY A 217 -3.57 -17.80 11.13
CA GLY A 217 -2.47 -17.56 10.19
C GLY A 217 -1.15 -17.26 10.88
N TRP A 218 -1.16 -16.53 12.01
CA TRP A 218 0.06 -16.28 12.79
C TRP A 218 0.65 -17.58 13.35
N ASN A 219 -0.21 -18.42 13.94
CA ASN A 219 0.19 -19.73 14.45
C ASN A 219 0.74 -20.62 13.33
N TRP A 220 0.16 -20.54 12.13
CA TRP A 220 0.70 -21.26 10.97
C TRP A 220 2.09 -20.75 10.55
N LEU A 221 2.27 -19.44 10.38
CA LEU A 221 3.55 -18.82 9.99
C LEU A 221 4.68 -19.23 10.94
N THR A 222 4.39 -19.25 12.24
CA THR A 222 5.34 -19.67 13.28
C THR A 222 5.55 -21.19 13.32
N ALA A 223 4.49 -21.98 13.16
CA ALA A 223 4.57 -23.44 13.19
C ALA A 223 5.43 -24.02 12.06
N ILE A 224 5.36 -23.45 10.86
CA ILE A 224 6.18 -23.89 9.73
C ILE A 224 7.56 -23.22 9.69
N GLY A 225 7.84 -22.30 10.61
CA GLY A 225 9.14 -21.63 10.75
C GLY A 225 9.38 -20.46 9.80
N LEU A 226 8.36 -19.95 9.09
CA LEU A 226 8.46 -18.71 8.30
C LEU A 226 8.63 -17.48 9.20
N VAL A 227 8.08 -17.53 10.41
CA VAL A 227 8.41 -16.61 11.51
C VAL A 227 9.09 -17.42 12.61
N ASP A 228 10.38 -17.18 12.85
CA ASP A 228 11.13 -17.94 13.84
C ASP A 228 11.01 -17.37 15.27
N GLN A 229 11.62 -18.07 16.24
CA GLN A 229 11.58 -17.68 17.65
C GLN A 229 12.26 -16.33 17.95
N GLN A 230 13.13 -15.85 17.06
CA GLN A 230 13.76 -14.53 17.15
C GLN A 230 12.97 -13.46 16.39
N MET A 231 11.76 -13.78 15.91
CA MET A 231 10.93 -12.94 15.06
C MET A 231 11.64 -12.53 13.76
N ASN A 232 12.56 -13.35 13.25
CA ASN A 232 12.97 -13.20 11.86
C ASN A 232 11.80 -13.65 10.98
N VAL A 233 11.52 -12.84 9.97
CA VAL A 233 10.49 -13.10 8.97
C VAL A 233 11.18 -13.55 7.69
N TRP A 234 11.00 -14.81 7.34
CA TRP A 234 11.56 -15.45 6.15
C TRP A 234 10.58 -15.39 4.98
N ASP A 235 11.08 -15.59 3.77
CA ASP A 235 10.31 -15.29 2.56
C ASP A 235 9.33 -16.40 2.19
N VAL A 236 9.83 -17.56 1.74
CA VAL A 236 9.01 -18.59 1.09
C VAL A 236 9.38 -19.99 1.55
N SER A 237 8.38 -20.86 1.57
CA SER A 237 8.50 -22.31 1.77
C SER A 237 7.80 -23.05 0.65
N HIS A 238 8.12 -24.34 0.47
CA HIS A 238 7.58 -25.15 -0.63
C HIS A 238 6.88 -26.40 -0.10
N ASP A 239 5.67 -26.67 -0.60
CA ASP A 239 4.93 -27.88 -0.22
C ASP A 239 5.49 -29.15 -0.88
N GLY A 240 6.24 -28.98 -1.97
CA GLY A 240 6.83 -30.05 -2.76
C GLY A 240 5.81 -30.89 -3.54
N ALA A 241 4.65 -30.34 -3.91
CA ALA A 241 3.61 -30.99 -4.72
C ALA A 241 3.14 -32.35 -4.16
N GLY A 242 2.92 -32.45 -2.84
CA GLY A 242 2.54 -33.69 -2.17
C GLY A 242 3.71 -34.64 -1.87
N SER A 243 4.95 -34.17 -1.99
CA SER A 243 6.14 -34.91 -1.57
C SER A 243 6.44 -34.75 -0.06
N LYS A 244 7.58 -35.29 0.39
CA LYS A 244 8.02 -35.29 1.79
C LYS A 244 8.40 -33.90 2.33
N TRP A 245 8.43 -32.88 1.48
CA TRP A 245 8.85 -31.53 1.87
C TRP A 245 7.82 -30.88 2.78
N ASN A 246 6.54 -30.79 2.38
CA ASN A 246 5.44 -30.33 3.23
C ASN A 246 5.77 -29.06 4.05
N CYS A 247 6.43 -28.09 3.41
CA CYS A 247 6.93 -26.86 4.04
C CYS A 247 7.87 -27.09 5.24
N SER A 248 8.66 -28.17 5.24
CA SER A 248 9.64 -28.44 6.28
C SER A 248 10.69 -27.34 6.36
N GLU A 249 11.32 -27.18 7.53
CA GLU A 249 12.32 -26.12 7.77
C GLU A 249 13.43 -26.08 6.71
N SER A 250 13.85 -27.24 6.20
CA SER A 250 14.86 -27.35 5.14
C SER A 250 14.45 -26.76 3.78
N THR A 251 13.17 -26.45 3.57
CA THR A 251 12.64 -25.86 2.34
C THR A 251 12.43 -24.35 2.43
N ILE A 252 12.65 -23.76 3.61
CA ILE A 252 12.51 -22.33 3.82
C ILE A 252 13.65 -21.59 3.13
N ILE A 253 13.29 -20.69 2.24
CA ILE A 253 14.19 -19.71 1.66
C ILE A 253 14.33 -18.55 2.65
N LYS A 254 15.48 -18.51 3.34
CA LYS A 254 15.79 -17.54 4.41
C LYS A 254 16.24 -16.18 3.87
N LEU A 255 15.42 -15.57 3.00
CA LEU A 255 15.56 -14.17 2.60
C LEU A 255 14.77 -13.28 3.56
N ARG A 256 15.32 -12.10 3.85
CA ARG A 256 14.65 -11.07 4.66
C ARG A 256 14.23 -9.94 3.74
N LEU A 257 12.92 -9.71 3.66
CA LEU A 257 12.30 -8.66 2.86
C LEU A 257 11.53 -7.74 3.81
N SER A 258 11.62 -6.43 3.63
CA SER A 258 11.02 -5.48 4.57
C SER A 258 9.48 -5.56 4.57
N ASN A 259 8.88 -5.74 3.39
CA ASN A 259 7.43 -5.80 3.18
C ASN A 259 6.69 -6.81 4.11
N PRO A 260 6.97 -8.13 4.07
CA PRO A 260 6.25 -9.08 4.92
C PRO A 260 6.47 -8.84 6.42
N ALA A 261 7.65 -8.37 6.83
CA ALA A 261 7.93 -8.05 8.23
C ALA A 261 7.09 -6.86 8.72
N SER A 262 7.03 -5.79 7.93
CA SER A 262 6.24 -4.60 8.25
C SER A 262 4.73 -4.85 8.19
N LEU A 263 4.25 -5.72 7.27
CA LEU A 263 2.85 -6.17 7.23
C LEU A 263 2.43 -6.84 8.53
N LEU A 264 3.25 -7.79 9.02
CA LEU A 264 3.01 -8.49 10.28
C LEU A 264 3.10 -7.56 11.49
N LEU A 265 4.03 -6.60 11.48
CA LEU A 265 4.15 -5.57 12.52
C LEU A 265 2.87 -4.75 12.60
N GLN A 266 2.35 -4.25 11.48
CA GLN A 266 1.11 -3.50 11.45
C GLN A 266 -0.09 -4.35 11.86
N ALA A 267 -0.18 -5.60 11.39
CA ALA A 267 -1.23 -6.53 11.80
C ALA A 267 -1.22 -6.72 13.33
N ALA A 268 -0.04 -6.92 13.93
CA ALA A 268 0.10 -7.03 15.37
C ALA A 268 -0.34 -5.74 16.09
N ALA A 269 -0.03 -4.56 15.56
CA ALA A 269 -0.50 -3.28 16.09
C ALA A 269 -2.03 -3.14 16.06
N TYR A 270 -2.70 -3.58 14.99
CA TYR A 270 -4.16 -3.66 14.98
C TYR A 270 -4.66 -4.62 16.07
N MET A 271 -4.06 -5.81 16.21
CA MET A 271 -4.47 -6.81 17.20
C MET A 271 -4.31 -6.34 18.66
N THR A 272 -3.41 -5.41 18.96
CA THR A 272 -3.28 -4.83 20.31
C THR A 272 -4.36 -3.78 20.65
N THR A 273 -5.08 -3.27 19.65
CA THR A 273 -6.05 -2.16 19.78
C THR A 273 -7.52 -2.59 19.65
N GLN A 274 -7.77 -3.90 19.67
CA GLN A 274 -9.10 -4.49 19.46
C GLN A 274 -10.07 -4.29 20.64
N THR A 275 -11.34 -4.11 20.31
CA THR A 275 -12.47 -4.13 21.24
C THR A 275 -13.70 -4.77 20.56
N PRO A 276 -14.34 -5.81 21.13
CA PRO A 276 -14.01 -6.49 22.38
C PRO A 276 -12.66 -7.23 22.33
N LYS A 277 -12.07 -7.51 23.49
CA LYS A 277 -10.76 -8.21 23.58
C LYS A 277 -10.98 -9.72 23.60
N SER A 278 -11.47 -10.29 22.49
CA SER A 278 -11.63 -11.76 22.39
C SER A 278 -10.30 -12.48 22.10
N VAL A 279 -9.28 -11.73 21.70
CA VAL A 279 -7.92 -12.21 21.44
C VAL A 279 -7.00 -11.88 22.60
N ASP A 280 -5.93 -12.66 22.76
CA ASP A 280 -4.93 -12.46 23.81
C ASP A 280 -4.08 -11.21 23.51
N THR A 281 -4.58 -10.05 23.93
CA THR A 281 -3.93 -8.76 23.71
C THR A 281 -2.51 -8.71 24.29
N ALA A 282 -2.25 -9.39 25.40
CA ALA A 282 -0.92 -9.39 26.03
C ALA A 282 0.09 -10.17 25.18
N ASN A 283 -0.31 -11.30 24.62
CA ASN A 283 0.50 -12.04 23.65
C ASN A 283 0.75 -11.23 22.37
N TRP A 284 -0.27 -10.54 21.84
CA TRP A 284 -0.08 -9.63 20.70
C TRP A 284 0.86 -8.46 21.00
N GLN A 285 0.83 -7.90 22.20
CA GLN A 285 1.79 -6.87 22.61
C GLN A 285 3.22 -7.42 22.63
N ALA A 286 3.42 -8.64 23.13
CA ALA A 286 4.73 -9.29 23.12
C ALA A 286 5.22 -9.55 21.67
N ARG A 287 4.34 -10.03 20.79
CA ARG A 287 4.60 -10.23 19.36
C ARG A 287 4.98 -8.92 18.68
N LEU A 288 4.20 -7.85 18.89
CA LEU A 288 4.45 -6.52 18.34
C LEU A 288 5.82 -5.99 18.78
N HIS A 289 6.15 -6.05 20.06
CA HIS A 289 7.44 -5.57 20.58
C HIS A 289 8.62 -6.34 19.96
N ALA A 290 8.55 -7.67 19.92
CA ALA A 290 9.62 -8.51 19.37
C ALA A 290 9.78 -8.33 17.85
N LEU A 291 8.67 -8.26 17.10
CA LEU A 291 8.68 -7.95 15.66
C LEU A 291 9.25 -6.56 15.38
N THR A 292 8.91 -5.56 16.20
CA THR A 292 9.44 -4.20 16.06
C THR A 292 10.96 -4.19 16.23
N GLY A 293 11.48 -4.87 17.27
CA GLY A 293 12.91 -5.01 17.49
C GLY A 293 13.64 -5.70 16.33
N SER A 294 13.09 -6.80 15.83
CA SER A 294 13.62 -7.53 14.66
C SER A 294 13.60 -6.67 13.39
N THR A 295 12.48 -6.02 13.09
CA THR A 295 12.31 -5.15 11.91
C THR A 295 13.30 -3.99 11.92
N LEU A 296 13.44 -3.30 13.05
CA LEU A 296 14.40 -2.20 13.21
C LEU A 296 15.84 -2.69 13.03
N THR A 297 16.19 -3.84 13.61
CA THR A 297 17.54 -4.40 13.53
C THR A 297 17.96 -4.73 12.09
N HIS A 298 17.06 -5.30 11.30
CA HIS A 298 17.40 -5.79 9.95
C HIS A 298 17.26 -4.74 8.87
N PHE A 299 16.28 -3.84 8.97
CA PHE A 299 15.93 -2.92 7.87
C PHE A 299 16.30 -1.47 8.15
N PHE A 300 16.59 -1.08 9.40
CA PHE A 300 16.93 0.30 9.79
C PHE A 300 18.30 0.35 10.49
N PRO A 301 19.41 0.08 9.77
CA PRO A 301 20.73 -0.09 10.35
C PRO A 301 21.23 1.19 11.05
N THR A 302 21.69 1.02 12.29
CA THR A 302 22.35 2.09 13.08
C THR A 302 23.82 2.28 12.71
N THR A 303 24.41 1.31 12.00
CA THR A 303 25.85 1.27 11.67
C THR A 303 26.25 2.17 10.51
N ASN A 304 25.28 2.68 9.74
CA ASN A 304 25.55 3.70 8.73
C ASN A 304 25.73 5.05 9.41
N THR A 305 26.98 5.53 9.49
CA THR A 305 27.31 6.78 10.18
C THR A 305 26.86 8.03 9.45
N SER A 306 26.60 7.96 8.14
CA SER A 306 26.12 9.09 7.34
C SER A 306 24.60 9.22 7.39
N SER A 307 23.89 8.10 7.50
CA SER A 307 22.43 8.04 7.48
C SER A 307 21.92 6.92 8.42
N PRO A 308 22.09 7.07 9.75
CA PRO A 308 21.71 6.04 10.71
C PRO A 308 20.18 5.90 10.75
N ASN A 309 19.71 4.67 10.98
CA ASN A 309 18.28 4.33 11.05
C ASN A 309 17.50 4.58 9.74
N THR A 310 18.16 4.80 8.61
CA THR A 310 17.50 4.94 7.31
C THR A 310 17.15 3.56 6.76
N LEU A 311 15.92 3.40 6.28
CA LEU A 311 15.44 2.15 5.68
C LEU A 311 16.32 1.72 4.49
N VAL A 312 16.72 0.45 4.51
CA VAL A 312 17.41 -0.21 3.39
C VAL A 312 16.75 -1.55 3.08
N GLU A 313 16.92 -2.04 1.86
CA GLU A 313 16.65 -3.44 1.51
C GLU A 313 17.95 -4.23 1.56
N PRO A 314 18.28 -4.96 2.66
CA PRO A 314 19.58 -5.60 2.81
C PRO A 314 19.86 -6.66 1.75
N TYR A 315 18.80 -7.23 1.17
CA TYR A 315 18.92 -8.21 0.10
C TYR A 315 19.53 -7.61 -1.18
N CYS A 316 19.17 -6.36 -1.52
CA CYS A 316 19.46 -5.82 -2.84
C CYS A 316 20.07 -4.41 -2.87
N GLU A 317 20.15 -3.70 -1.74
CA GLU A 317 20.88 -2.43 -1.58
C GLU A 317 22.27 -2.59 -0.96
N ARG A 318 22.75 -3.83 -0.76
CA ARG A 318 23.97 -4.11 0.01
C ARG A 318 25.27 -3.58 -0.59
N TYR A 319 25.33 -3.37 -1.90
CA TYR A 319 26.54 -2.93 -2.59
C TYR A 319 26.26 -1.71 -3.48
N PRO A 320 27.21 -0.77 -3.63
CA PRO A 320 27.06 0.40 -4.49
C PRO A 320 26.73 0.07 -5.95
N GLU A 321 27.12 -1.11 -6.45
CA GLU A 321 26.76 -1.57 -7.80
C GLU A 321 25.50 -2.46 -7.83
N SER A 322 25.01 -2.90 -6.66
CA SER A 322 23.80 -3.72 -6.56
C SER A 322 22.57 -2.85 -6.80
N VAL A 323 21.94 -3.06 -7.95
CA VAL A 323 20.57 -2.59 -8.20
C VAL A 323 19.67 -3.77 -7.87
N CYS A 324 18.57 -3.56 -7.16
CA CYS A 324 17.56 -4.61 -7.02
C CYS A 324 17.12 -5.02 -8.44
N HIS A 325 17.45 -6.24 -8.84
CA HIS A 325 17.26 -6.70 -10.21
C HIS A 325 15.83 -7.12 -10.50
N GLY A 326 15.08 -7.52 -9.47
CA GLY A 326 13.65 -7.78 -9.58
C GLY A 326 12.83 -6.48 -9.47
N ARG A 327 11.68 -6.49 -10.15
CA ARG A 327 10.74 -5.36 -10.16
C ARG A 327 9.99 -5.19 -8.83
N PRO A 328 9.50 -6.25 -8.16
CA PRO A 328 8.77 -6.12 -6.89
C PRO A 328 9.59 -5.52 -5.75
N GLU A 329 10.89 -5.83 -5.69
CA GLU A 329 11.80 -5.39 -4.63
C GLU A 329 11.95 -3.86 -4.61
N HIS A 330 11.72 -3.18 -5.74
CA HIS A 330 11.68 -1.73 -5.78
C HIS A 330 10.49 -1.14 -5.04
N PHE A 331 9.45 -1.89 -4.68
CA PHE A 331 8.29 -1.36 -3.95
C PHE A 331 8.39 -1.59 -2.44
N TYR A 332 9.23 -2.51 -2.00
CA TYR A 332 9.22 -2.98 -0.60
C TYR A 332 9.50 -1.88 0.41
N LYS A 333 10.39 -0.92 0.09
CA LYS A 333 10.65 0.23 0.99
C LYS A 333 9.42 1.12 1.17
N GLY A 334 8.71 1.44 0.10
CA GLY A 334 7.47 2.21 0.18
C GLY A 334 6.40 1.46 0.96
N MET A 335 6.24 0.15 0.70
CA MET A 335 5.32 -0.72 1.44
C MET A 335 5.66 -0.74 2.94
N ALA A 336 6.93 -0.98 3.28
CA ALA A 336 7.40 -1.02 4.67
C ALA A 336 7.20 0.32 5.38
N MET A 337 7.51 1.44 4.73
CA MET A 337 7.23 2.77 5.30
C MET A 337 5.75 2.94 5.61
N ARG A 338 4.86 2.58 4.69
CA ARG A 338 3.41 2.70 4.92
C ARG A 338 2.92 1.84 6.08
N TYR A 339 3.36 0.58 6.16
CA TYR A 339 2.91 -0.32 7.22
C TYR A 339 3.51 0.04 8.59
N VAL A 340 4.77 0.49 8.67
CA VAL A 340 5.37 0.97 9.93
C VAL A 340 4.71 2.27 10.39
N THR A 341 4.47 3.22 9.49
CA THR A 341 3.70 4.44 9.80
C THR A 341 2.28 4.10 10.25
N GLY A 342 1.62 3.15 9.58
CA GLY A 342 0.28 2.70 9.98
C GLY A 342 0.26 2.03 11.36
N ALA A 343 1.32 1.33 11.76
CA ALA A 343 1.47 0.84 13.13
C ALA A 343 1.65 1.99 14.13
N ALA A 344 2.45 3.00 13.77
CA ALA A 344 2.64 4.19 14.60
C ALA A 344 1.35 5.00 14.79
N ALA A 345 0.45 5.00 13.80
CA ALA A 345 -0.87 5.61 13.90
C ALA A 345 -1.77 4.95 14.97
N LEU A 346 -1.51 3.68 15.32
CA LEU A 346 -2.30 2.91 16.28
C LEU A 346 -1.65 2.81 17.67
N VAL A 347 -0.32 2.96 17.73
CA VAL A 347 0.47 2.75 18.95
C VAL A 347 1.12 4.08 19.33
N PRO A 348 0.51 4.88 20.23
CA PRO A 348 0.98 6.23 20.54
C PRO A 348 2.47 6.30 20.90
N ASP A 349 2.99 5.32 21.65
CA ASP A 349 4.40 5.25 22.04
C ASP A 349 5.36 5.23 20.84
N PHE A 350 4.94 4.70 19.70
CA PHE A 350 5.78 4.63 18.49
C PHE A 350 6.07 5.99 17.89
N ARG A 351 5.25 7.00 18.19
CA ARG A 351 5.37 8.37 17.68
C ARG A 351 6.23 9.27 18.58
N GLY A 352 6.54 8.84 19.80
CA GLY A 352 7.41 9.60 20.69
C GLY A 352 8.80 9.80 20.08
N PRO A 353 9.39 11.01 20.12
CA PRO A 353 10.66 11.31 19.44
C PRO A 353 11.84 10.45 19.94
N GLU A 354 11.77 9.96 21.18
CA GLU A 354 12.74 9.05 21.79
C GLU A 354 12.51 7.58 21.45
N HIS A 355 11.42 7.25 20.77
CA HIS A 355 11.13 5.89 20.34
C HIS A 355 11.92 5.55 19.07
N ALA A 356 12.41 4.30 18.98
CA ALA A 356 13.22 3.87 17.86
C ALA A 356 12.46 3.88 16.52
N VAL A 357 11.15 3.63 16.55
CA VAL A 357 10.28 3.71 15.37
C VAL A 357 10.17 5.15 14.86
N ALA A 358 9.88 6.14 15.72
CA ALA A 358 9.82 7.54 15.31
C ALA A 358 11.14 8.01 14.69
N ARG A 359 12.29 7.67 15.32
CA ARG A 359 13.61 7.98 14.76
C ARG A 359 13.85 7.33 13.39
N ALA A 360 13.43 6.08 13.21
CA ALA A 360 13.56 5.35 11.95
C ALA A 360 12.69 5.96 10.85
N LEU A 361 11.43 6.30 11.15
CA LEU A 361 10.53 6.97 10.22
C LEU A 361 11.09 8.34 9.81
N ARG A 362 11.54 9.13 10.79
CA ARG A 362 12.12 10.46 10.55
C ARG A 362 13.39 10.40 9.70
N ALA A 363 14.37 9.59 10.09
CA ALA A 363 15.62 9.46 9.34
C ALA A 363 15.39 8.95 7.91
N THR A 364 14.42 8.04 7.73
CA THR A 364 14.06 7.54 6.41
C THR A 364 13.38 8.61 5.55
N ALA A 365 12.50 9.43 6.13
CA ALA A 365 11.87 10.55 5.44
C ALA A 365 12.91 11.58 4.97
N GLU A 366 13.87 11.93 5.82
CA GLU A 366 14.99 12.82 5.49
C GLU A 366 15.85 12.26 4.35
N GLY A 367 16.21 10.97 4.44
CA GLY A 367 16.98 10.29 3.39
C GLY A 367 16.24 10.20 2.06
N ALA A 368 14.93 9.96 2.09
CA ALA A 368 14.08 9.91 0.89
C ALA A 368 13.97 11.28 0.23
N ALA A 369 13.68 12.33 0.99
CA ALA A 369 13.65 13.71 0.47
C ALA A 369 15.01 14.12 -0.11
N GLY A 370 16.11 13.79 0.57
CA GLY A 370 17.46 14.04 0.07
C GLY A 370 17.81 13.31 -1.23
N ALA A 371 17.09 12.22 -1.57
CA ALA A 371 17.24 11.48 -2.81
C ALA A 371 16.35 12.02 -3.96
N CYS A 372 15.46 12.98 -3.68
CA CYS A 372 14.63 13.69 -4.66
C CYS A 372 15.39 14.90 -5.23
N ASN A 373 16.42 14.57 -6.01
CA ASN A 373 17.36 15.54 -6.60
C ASN A 373 17.71 15.19 -8.07
N GLY A 374 16.82 14.46 -8.76
CA GLY A 374 16.96 14.01 -10.14
C GLY A 374 16.60 15.06 -11.20
N GLY A 375 16.52 14.64 -12.46
CA GLY A 375 15.97 15.48 -13.53
C GLY A 375 14.48 15.74 -13.33
N GLY A 376 13.81 16.39 -14.30
CA GLY A 376 12.35 16.50 -14.29
C GLY A 376 11.72 15.29 -14.96
N GLY A 377 10.74 14.66 -14.31
CA GLY A 377 9.91 13.61 -14.92
C GLY A 377 8.95 14.15 -15.98
N PRO A 378 8.09 13.32 -16.59
CA PRO A 378 7.13 13.75 -17.61
C PRO A 378 6.18 14.84 -17.10
N GLY A 379 6.49 16.11 -17.36
CA GLY A 379 5.71 17.27 -16.88
C GLY A 379 6.07 17.75 -15.48
N GLY A 380 7.13 17.20 -14.85
CA GLY A 380 7.66 17.66 -13.56
C GLY A 380 8.60 18.86 -13.70
N GLN A 381 8.83 19.56 -12.58
CA GLN A 381 9.89 20.58 -12.51
C GLN A 381 11.27 19.88 -12.55
N GLU A 382 12.24 20.47 -13.24
CA GLU A 382 13.62 19.97 -13.21
C GLU A 382 14.17 20.01 -11.78
N GLY A 383 14.85 18.95 -11.34
CA GLY A 383 15.61 18.96 -10.09
C GLY A 383 15.05 18.14 -8.94
N ARG A 384 13.89 17.47 -9.11
CA ARG A 384 13.17 16.86 -7.98
C ARG A 384 12.73 15.39 -8.14
N GLU A 385 13.06 14.71 -9.25
CA GLU A 385 12.80 13.26 -9.36
C GLU A 385 13.49 12.47 -8.25
N CYS A 386 12.77 11.50 -7.70
CA CYS A 386 13.22 10.69 -6.57
C CYS A 386 14.02 9.44 -7.00
N GLY A 387 15.01 9.10 -6.18
CA GLY A 387 15.80 7.87 -6.27
C GLY A 387 15.37 6.80 -5.27
N PHE A 388 15.93 5.59 -5.41
CA PHE A 388 15.64 4.46 -4.52
C PHE A 388 16.60 4.41 -3.32
N ARG A 389 17.81 4.94 -3.47
CA ARG A 389 18.85 4.94 -2.44
C ARG A 389 18.81 6.17 -1.54
N TRP A 390 18.43 5.96 -0.28
CA TRP A 390 18.17 7.03 0.69
C TRP A 390 19.30 7.21 1.71
N THR A 391 20.28 6.31 1.74
CA THR A 391 21.39 6.31 2.70
C THR A 391 22.50 7.31 2.38
N GLY A 392 22.34 8.15 1.35
CA GLY A 392 23.30 9.17 0.96
C GLY A 392 24.62 8.63 0.39
N GLY A 393 25.63 9.49 0.28
CA GLY A 393 26.99 9.13 -0.16
C GLY A 393 27.14 8.85 -1.67
N GLU A 394 28.26 8.23 -2.05
CA GLU A 394 28.57 7.87 -3.45
C GLU A 394 27.49 6.96 -4.05
N ALA A 395 26.94 6.04 -3.27
CA ALA A 395 25.87 5.14 -3.68
C ALA A 395 24.56 5.85 -4.08
N ALA A 396 24.19 6.96 -3.42
CA ALA A 396 23.04 7.78 -3.80
C ALA A 396 23.34 8.72 -4.99
N ARG A 397 24.59 9.20 -5.11
CA ARG A 397 25.05 10.03 -6.25
C ARG A 397 25.10 9.26 -7.56
N GLU A 398 25.39 7.96 -7.48
CA GLU A 398 25.45 7.05 -8.62
C GLU A 398 24.13 6.29 -8.85
N ASP A 399 23.05 6.62 -8.14
CA ASP A 399 21.75 6.03 -8.39
C ASP A 399 21.25 6.47 -9.79
N ARG A 400 21.41 5.58 -10.77
CA ARG A 400 20.96 5.75 -12.15
C ARG A 400 19.47 5.43 -12.33
N THR A 401 18.76 5.11 -11.26
CA THR A 401 17.36 4.64 -11.29
C THR A 401 16.34 5.73 -10.94
N LYS A 402 16.74 7.00 -10.99
CA LYS A 402 15.86 8.14 -10.69
C LYS A 402 14.66 8.21 -11.64
N GLY A 403 13.54 8.66 -11.09
CA GLY A 403 12.28 8.83 -11.81
C GLY A 403 11.48 7.53 -11.97
N GLY A 404 10.24 7.70 -12.43
CA GLY A 404 9.27 6.63 -12.60
C GLY A 404 8.40 6.39 -11.36
N VAL A 405 7.22 5.84 -11.62
CA VAL A 405 6.13 5.60 -10.67
C VAL A 405 6.61 5.03 -9.34
N VAL A 406 7.47 4.00 -9.38
CA VAL A 406 7.90 3.30 -8.17
C VAL A 406 8.72 4.17 -7.22
N ARG A 407 9.56 5.06 -7.75
CA ARG A 407 10.48 5.87 -6.94
C ARG A 407 9.72 7.01 -6.29
N GLU A 408 8.87 7.67 -7.07
CA GLU A 408 7.97 8.71 -6.57
C GLU A 408 7.00 8.13 -5.53
N LEU A 409 6.44 6.94 -5.78
CA LEU A 409 5.57 6.23 -4.83
C LEU A 409 6.26 5.97 -3.49
N ASN A 410 7.48 5.44 -3.51
CA ASN A 410 8.21 5.16 -2.27
C ASN A 410 8.62 6.43 -1.53
N ALA A 411 9.05 7.45 -2.27
CA ALA A 411 9.42 8.73 -1.68
C ALA A 411 8.21 9.41 -1.04
N LEU A 412 7.05 9.41 -1.71
CA LEU A 412 5.81 9.95 -1.17
C LEU A 412 5.42 9.26 0.15
N ALA A 413 5.46 7.92 0.17
CA ALA A 413 5.21 7.13 1.37
C ALA A 413 6.15 7.50 2.53
N ALA A 414 7.43 7.76 2.25
CA ALA A 414 8.41 8.12 3.26
C ALA A 414 8.28 9.57 3.74
N VAL A 415 8.15 10.54 2.83
CA VAL A 415 8.06 11.97 3.12
C VAL A 415 6.82 12.28 3.97
N MET A 416 5.70 11.58 3.75
CA MET A 416 4.49 11.78 4.54
C MET A 416 4.52 11.11 5.92
N ALA A 417 5.45 10.18 6.19
CA ALA A 417 5.45 9.40 7.43
C ALA A 417 5.42 10.26 8.72
N PRO A 418 6.14 11.40 8.81
CA PRO A 418 6.08 12.27 9.98
C PRO A 418 4.72 12.97 10.20
N LEU A 419 3.82 13.00 9.21
CA LEU A 419 2.49 13.60 9.35
C LEU A 419 1.52 12.73 10.20
N VAL A 420 1.93 11.52 10.58
CA VAL A 420 1.11 10.59 11.37
C VAL A 420 0.63 11.16 12.70
N ASP A 421 1.36 12.11 13.30
CA ASP A 421 1.00 12.74 14.58
C ASP A 421 -0.22 13.66 14.51
N GLY A 422 -0.51 14.22 13.34
CA GLY A 422 -1.64 15.14 13.11
C GLY A 422 -2.74 14.56 12.23
N ALA A 423 -2.66 13.26 11.89
CA ALA A 423 -3.61 12.60 11.02
C ALA A 423 -4.96 12.37 11.70
N ALA A 424 -6.04 12.43 10.93
CA ALA A 424 -7.36 12.01 11.41
C ALA A 424 -7.32 10.56 11.90
N GLU A 425 -8.04 10.28 13.00
CA GLU A 425 -8.13 8.92 13.55
C GLU A 425 -8.77 7.96 12.55
N LEU A 426 -8.34 6.70 12.58
CA LEU A 426 -8.92 5.66 11.73
C LEU A 426 -10.28 5.23 12.28
N LEU A 427 -11.30 5.39 11.46
CA LEU A 427 -12.70 5.11 11.77
C LEU A 427 -12.94 3.61 12.03
N ARG A 428 -14.03 3.35 12.75
CA ARG A 428 -14.70 2.05 12.88
C ARG A 428 -16.07 2.11 12.22
N ASP A 429 -16.73 0.96 12.13
CA ASP A 429 -18.08 0.86 11.58
C ASP A 429 -19.05 1.75 12.37
N GLY A 430 -19.88 2.51 11.66
CA GLY A 430 -20.81 3.48 12.24
C GLY A 430 -20.22 4.82 12.70
N GLU A 431 -18.89 5.04 12.59
CA GLU A 431 -18.24 6.33 12.93
C GLU A 431 -18.10 7.29 11.72
N GLY A 432 -18.43 6.84 10.51
CA GLY A 432 -18.42 7.66 9.30
C GLY A 432 -19.71 8.47 9.14
N GLY A 433 -19.61 9.80 9.27
CA GLY A 433 -20.67 10.73 8.87
C GLY A 433 -20.62 10.99 7.36
N ASP A 434 -21.79 11.13 6.75
CA ASP A 434 -21.95 11.56 5.36
C ASP A 434 -21.33 12.96 5.21
N GLY A 435 -20.13 13.03 4.64
CA GLY A 435 -19.37 14.25 4.43
C GLY A 435 -19.98 15.07 3.30
N GLY A 436 -21.15 15.65 3.55
CA GLY A 436 -21.68 16.77 2.77
C GLY A 436 -20.81 18.00 3.00
N GLU A 437 -20.48 18.67 1.91
CA GLU A 437 -19.75 19.93 1.82
C GLU A 437 -20.08 20.89 2.96
N ASP A 438 -19.08 21.24 3.79
CA ASP A 438 -19.00 22.60 4.31
C ASP A 438 -17.54 22.99 4.52
N GLY A 439 -17.12 24.01 3.77
CA GLY A 439 -15.80 24.60 3.86
C GLY A 439 -15.63 25.34 5.18
N GLY A 440 -14.66 24.91 5.99
CA GLY A 440 -14.25 25.63 7.19
C GLY A 440 -13.16 26.64 6.88
N GLU A 441 -13.56 27.87 6.53
CA GLU A 441 -12.75 29.06 6.73
C GLU A 441 -12.59 29.36 8.24
N ASP A 442 -11.43 29.89 8.60
CA ASP A 442 -11.05 30.35 9.93
C ASP A 442 -12.05 31.34 10.56
N GLY A 443 -12.34 31.19 11.86
CA GLY A 443 -13.20 32.15 12.56
C GLY A 443 -13.31 31.96 14.07
N ASN A 444 -12.35 32.53 14.82
CA ASN A 444 -12.43 32.77 16.26
C ASN A 444 -13.63 33.69 16.62
N GLY A 445 -14.41 33.37 17.67
CA GLY A 445 -15.39 34.30 18.24
C GLY A 445 -16.41 33.67 19.18
N GLY A 446 -16.26 33.89 20.50
CA GLY A 446 -17.12 33.30 21.52
C GLY A 446 -18.47 34.00 21.76
N GLY A 447 -19.23 33.40 22.68
CA GLY A 447 -20.23 34.10 23.50
C GLY A 447 -21.69 33.70 23.30
N GLY A 448 -22.18 32.80 24.16
CA GLY A 448 -23.39 32.98 24.98
C GLY A 448 -24.79 33.00 24.34
N GLY A 449 -25.69 32.17 24.89
CA GLY A 449 -27.07 32.59 25.16
C GLY A 449 -28.21 31.78 24.53
N GLN A 450 -28.79 30.89 25.34
CA GLN A 450 -30.22 30.59 25.53
C GLN A 450 -31.23 30.68 24.36
N GLY A 451 -31.95 29.56 24.18
CA GLY A 451 -33.42 29.53 24.28
C GLY A 451 -34.20 29.23 23.00
N GLY A 452 -35.18 28.33 23.10
CA GLY A 452 -36.32 28.30 22.17
C GLY A 452 -36.85 26.90 21.82
N GLU A 453 -37.96 26.53 22.44
CA GLU A 453 -38.82 25.37 22.12
C GLU A 453 -39.64 25.54 20.83
N GLY A 454 -40.18 24.41 20.34
CA GLY A 454 -41.33 24.31 19.42
C GLY A 454 -40.95 23.74 18.05
N GLY A 455 -41.61 22.75 17.46
CA GLY A 455 -42.89 22.11 17.74
C GLY A 455 -43.43 21.56 16.40
N ASP A 456 -43.73 20.26 16.39
CA ASP A 456 -44.84 19.56 15.72
C ASP A 456 -45.06 19.60 14.19
N GLY A 457 -45.30 18.39 13.65
CA GLY A 457 -46.44 18.10 12.77
C GLY A 457 -46.21 18.02 11.25
N GLY A 458 -46.54 16.86 10.65
CA GLY A 458 -46.94 16.81 9.24
C GLY A 458 -46.82 15.47 8.52
N ASP A 459 -47.73 14.54 8.80
CA ASP A 459 -48.04 13.38 7.94
C ASP A 459 -48.57 13.82 6.55
N GLY A 460 -48.22 13.06 5.51
CA GLY A 460 -48.71 13.26 4.15
C GLY A 460 -48.63 12.00 3.30
N ASN A 461 -49.63 11.13 3.45
CA ASN A 461 -49.88 9.94 2.65
C ASN A 461 -50.32 10.32 1.22
N GLY A 462 -49.89 9.55 0.20
CA GLY A 462 -50.27 9.77 -1.20
C GLY A 462 -50.05 8.53 -2.06
N ASP A 463 -51.12 7.72 -2.16
CA ASP A 463 -51.32 6.56 -3.02
C ASP A 463 -51.37 6.95 -4.52
N GLY A 464 -51.04 6.00 -5.41
CA GLY A 464 -51.06 6.20 -6.86
C GLY A 464 -50.51 5.01 -7.64
N THR A 465 -51.40 4.06 -7.95
CA THR A 465 -51.20 2.87 -8.78
C THR A 465 -51.31 3.15 -10.29
N GLU A 466 -50.72 2.23 -11.08
CA GLU A 466 -50.92 1.86 -12.52
C GLU A 466 -49.55 1.73 -13.19
N GLY A 467 -49.13 0.61 -13.81
CA GLY A 467 -49.86 -0.39 -14.58
C GLY A 467 -49.36 -0.31 -16.03
N GLY A 468 -48.64 -1.32 -16.53
CA GLY A 468 -48.17 -1.31 -17.93
C GLY A 468 -47.19 -2.43 -18.30
N ASP A 469 -47.74 -3.58 -18.66
CA ASP A 469 -47.06 -4.68 -19.36
C ASP A 469 -46.50 -4.23 -20.72
N GLY A 470 -45.31 -4.73 -21.07
CA GLY A 470 -44.67 -4.52 -22.37
C GLY A 470 -43.74 -5.68 -22.73
N ASN A 471 -44.31 -6.69 -23.37
CA ASN A 471 -43.68 -7.91 -23.86
C ASN A 471 -42.62 -7.61 -24.95
N GLY A 472 -41.49 -8.33 -24.95
CA GLY A 472 -40.43 -8.17 -25.96
C GLY A 472 -39.49 -9.37 -26.05
N GLU A 473 -39.93 -10.41 -26.76
CA GLU A 473 -39.09 -11.49 -27.27
C GLU A 473 -38.14 -10.96 -28.37
N ASN A 474 -36.83 -11.28 -28.33
CA ASN A 474 -36.19 -12.23 -29.26
C ASN A 474 -34.65 -12.16 -29.30
N ALA A 475 -34.11 -13.29 -29.79
CA ALA A 475 -32.83 -13.47 -30.47
C ALA A 475 -31.59 -13.75 -29.61
N GLY A 476 -31.40 -15.04 -29.33
CA GLY A 476 -30.08 -15.62 -29.12
C GLY A 476 -29.24 -15.61 -30.41
N ALA A 477 -27.94 -15.38 -30.24
CA ALA A 477 -26.93 -15.71 -31.23
C ALA A 477 -25.71 -16.31 -30.50
N SER A 478 -25.62 -17.63 -30.54
CA SER A 478 -24.45 -18.40 -30.12
C SER A 478 -23.26 -18.08 -31.02
N THR A 479 -22.16 -17.59 -30.45
CA THR A 479 -20.89 -17.52 -31.18
C THR A 479 -19.89 -18.42 -30.46
N LYS A 480 -19.61 -19.57 -31.09
CA LYS A 480 -18.55 -20.50 -30.69
C LYS A 480 -17.20 -19.83 -30.93
N ALA A 481 -16.42 -19.61 -29.88
CA ALA A 481 -15.03 -19.20 -29.98
C ALA A 481 -14.13 -20.44 -29.89
N THR A 482 -13.42 -20.71 -30.98
CA THR A 482 -12.47 -21.81 -31.13
C THR A 482 -11.18 -21.46 -30.38
N MET A 483 -10.84 -22.27 -29.38
CA MET A 483 -9.66 -22.13 -28.52
C MET A 483 -8.42 -22.65 -29.27
N GLY A 484 -7.55 -21.74 -29.72
CA GLY A 484 -6.27 -22.06 -30.38
C GLY A 484 -5.12 -22.03 -29.37
N LEU A 485 -4.52 -23.19 -29.12
CA LEU A 485 -3.27 -23.36 -28.35
C LEU A 485 -2.10 -22.65 -29.04
N VAL A 486 -1.33 -21.87 -28.27
CA VAL A 486 0.10 -21.63 -28.54
C VAL A 486 0.86 -21.78 -27.22
N LEU A 487 1.60 -22.89 -27.12
CA LEU A 487 2.58 -23.21 -26.08
C LEU A 487 4.00 -22.97 -26.63
N ALA A 488 4.94 -22.76 -25.69
CA ALA A 488 6.39 -22.61 -25.82
C ALA A 488 6.90 -21.16 -26.02
N GLY A 489 7.83 -20.65 -25.21
CA GLY A 489 8.54 -21.26 -24.08
C GLY A 489 9.44 -20.24 -23.38
N LEU A 490 9.73 -20.48 -22.10
CA LEU A 490 10.80 -19.81 -21.36
C LEU A 490 11.30 -20.76 -20.28
N ALA A 491 12.42 -21.42 -20.58
CA ALA A 491 13.23 -22.15 -19.63
C ALA A 491 14.69 -21.80 -19.96
N ALA A 492 15.28 -20.88 -19.20
CA ALA A 492 16.72 -20.77 -18.94
C ALA A 492 17.00 -19.47 -18.18
N ALA A 493 17.12 -19.54 -16.85
CA ALA A 493 18.02 -18.70 -16.03
C ALA A 493 17.87 -19.08 -14.55
N LEU A 494 18.39 -20.26 -14.18
CA LEU A 494 18.75 -20.58 -12.80
C LEU A 494 20.05 -21.38 -12.85
N LEU A 495 21.16 -20.65 -12.88
CA LEU A 495 22.47 -21.00 -12.32
C LEU A 495 23.05 -19.74 -11.71
#